data_AF-A0A8R1EKI1-F1
#
_entry.id   AF-A0A8R1EKI1-F1
#
_cell.length_a   1.000
_cell.length_b   1.000
_cell.length_c   1.000
_cell.angle_alpha   90.00
_cell.angle_beta   90.00
_cell.angle_gamma   90.00
#
_symmetry.space_group_name_H-M   'P 1'
#
loop_
_entity.id
_entity.type
_entity.pdbx_description
1 polymer ?
#
loop_
_entity_poly.entity_id
_entity_poly.type
_entity_poly.pdbx_seq_one_letter_code
_entity_poly.pdbx_strand_id
1 'polypeptide(L)'
;MDGSHKLERDVKAEIKRTEGYHRLEKFPYVRAITVQLASSWRAMVFYQRSDLQQIFNDFVTNFKVLAEKINSLPLAEKQYISSGYYNLSSLNMSMTNLASEAEKLPLKLIIKKQSLKSFGEIISAHYKDQLSSVDFDLMTTTLHDLKSTSIGRSQEVYNVEQSLEKLNDLQHATNLNKLAIVPLLAQADTFFQEFFYLESKNETR
;
A
#
# COMPACT_ATOMS: atom_id res chain seq x y z
N MET A 1 0.01 -18.22 17.54
CA MET A 1 0.59 -18.03 16.19
C MET A 1 0.14 -19.06 15.15
N ASP A 2 -0.64 -20.10 15.50
CA ASP A 2 -0.97 -21.23 14.59
C ASP A 2 -2.20 -21.02 13.68
N GLY A 3 -3.12 -20.12 14.04
CA GLY A 3 -4.37 -19.89 13.28
C GLY A 3 -4.18 -19.18 11.92
N SER A 4 -3.17 -18.31 11.81
CA SER A 4 -2.90 -17.52 10.59
C SER A 4 -2.44 -18.41 9.42
N HIS A 5 -1.53 -19.36 9.70
CA HIS A 5 -1.02 -20.30 8.71
C HIS A 5 -2.05 -21.35 8.27
N LYS A 6 -3.04 -21.65 9.11
CA LYS A 6 -4.17 -22.51 8.74
C LYS A 6 -5.10 -21.80 7.77
N LEU A 7 -5.52 -20.58 8.09
CA LEU A 7 -6.38 -19.76 7.23
C LEU A 7 -5.74 -19.53 5.85
N GLU A 8 -4.45 -19.21 5.81
CA GLU A 8 -3.72 -19.02 4.55
C GLU A 8 -3.70 -20.29 3.68
N ARG A 9 -3.50 -21.46 4.28
CA ARG A 9 -3.52 -22.75 3.57
C ARG A 9 -4.91 -23.11 3.07
N ASP A 10 -5.93 -22.88 3.88
CA ASP A 10 -7.33 -23.20 3.54
C ASP A 10 -7.80 -22.33 2.37
N VAL A 11 -7.52 -21.02 2.41
CA VAL A 11 -7.81 -20.09 1.32
C VAL A 11 -7.06 -20.46 0.03
N LYS A 12 -5.77 -20.82 0.13
CA LYS A 12 -4.98 -21.27 -1.04
C LYS A 12 -5.52 -22.56 -1.65
N ALA A 13 -5.99 -23.50 -0.82
CA ALA A 13 -6.57 -24.76 -1.28
C ALA A 13 -7.92 -24.55 -1.99
N GLU A 14 -8.72 -23.61 -1.50
CA GLU A 14 -10.04 -23.29 -2.05
C GLU A 14 -9.95 -22.52 -3.38
N ILE A 15 -8.99 -21.60 -3.49
CA ILE A 15 -8.62 -20.94 -4.77
C ILE A 15 -8.18 -21.99 -5.80
N LYS A 16 -7.33 -22.95 -5.41
CA LYS A 16 -6.92 -24.04 -6.31
C LYS A 16 -8.08 -24.94 -6.75
N ARG A 17 -9.00 -25.27 -5.83
CA ARG A 17 -10.18 -26.12 -6.13
C ARG A 17 -11.18 -25.47 -7.06
N THR A 18 -11.25 -24.15 -7.06
CA THR A 18 -12.26 -23.39 -7.82
C THR A 18 -11.77 -22.97 -9.20
N GLU A 19 -10.60 -23.47 -9.65
CA GLU A 19 -9.84 -22.93 -10.80
C GLU A 19 -9.59 -21.42 -10.69
N GLY A 20 -9.65 -20.89 -9.45
CA GLY A 20 -9.10 -19.66 -8.86
C GLY A 20 -9.42 -18.30 -9.49
N TYR A 21 -9.44 -18.21 -10.81
CA TYR A 21 -9.37 -16.94 -11.54
C TYR A 21 -10.67 -16.63 -12.28
N HIS A 22 -11.29 -17.63 -12.92
CA HIS A 22 -12.44 -17.39 -13.81
C HIS A 22 -13.76 -17.10 -13.09
N ARG A 23 -13.91 -17.50 -11.82
CA ARG A 23 -15.10 -17.16 -11.02
C ARG A 23 -15.08 -15.70 -10.57
N LEU A 24 -13.94 -15.19 -10.10
CA LEU A 24 -13.80 -13.78 -9.69
C LEU A 24 -13.88 -12.81 -10.87
N GLU A 25 -13.47 -13.24 -12.08
CA GLU A 25 -13.71 -12.51 -13.33
C GLU A 25 -15.19 -12.21 -13.59
N LYS A 26 -16.09 -13.12 -13.21
CA LYS A 26 -17.55 -12.98 -13.38
C LYS A 26 -18.21 -12.14 -12.28
N PHE A 27 -17.48 -11.82 -11.21
CA PHE A 27 -17.96 -11.04 -10.07
C PHE A 27 -17.04 -9.84 -9.80
N PRO A 28 -17.07 -8.81 -10.68
CA PRO A 28 -16.15 -7.68 -10.61
C PRO A 28 -16.17 -6.98 -9.24
N TYR A 29 -17.32 -6.96 -8.56
CA TYR A 29 -17.47 -6.41 -7.21
C TYR A 29 -16.72 -7.23 -6.15
N VAL A 30 -16.80 -8.56 -6.19
CA VAL A 30 -16.10 -9.44 -5.23
C VAL A 30 -14.59 -9.30 -5.44
N ARG A 31 -14.13 -9.31 -6.70
CA ARG A 31 -12.72 -9.10 -7.04
C ARG A 31 -12.21 -7.75 -6.51
N ALA A 32 -12.96 -6.67 -6.71
CA ALA A 32 -12.59 -5.34 -6.24
C ALA A 32 -12.49 -5.30 -4.70
N ILE A 33 -13.46 -5.88 -3.98
CA ILE A 33 -13.45 -5.96 -2.52
C ILE A 33 -12.29 -6.80 -2.00
N THR A 34 -12.01 -7.96 -2.60
CA THR A 34 -10.88 -8.82 -2.21
C THR A 34 -9.54 -8.11 -2.39
N VAL A 35 -9.34 -7.44 -3.53
CA VAL A 35 -8.12 -6.64 -3.77
C VAL A 35 -8.02 -5.51 -2.73
N GLN A 36 -9.12 -4.84 -2.43
CA GLN A 36 -9.14 -3.76 -1.44
C GLN A 36 -8.79 -4.24 -0.03
N LEU A 37 -9.36 -5.37 0.40
CA LEU A 37 -9.07 -6.00 1.69
C LEU A 37 -7.61 -6.44 1.77
N ALA A 38 -7.12 -7.12 0.74
CA ALA A 38 -5.73 -7.60 0.70
C ALA A 38 -4.74 -6.44 0.78
N SER A 39 -4.95 -5.38 0.01
CA SER A 39 -4.10 -4.19 0.05
C SER A 39 -4.21 -3.45 1.38
N SER A 40 -5.40 -3.37 1.97
CA SER A 40 -5.60 -2.72 3.29
C SER A 40 -4.87 -3.48 4.40
N TRP A 41 -4.92 -4.80 4.36
CA TRP A 41 -4.18 -5.67 5.27
C TRP A 41 -2.67 -5.50 5.10
N ARG A 42 -2.16 -5.51 3.86
CA ARG A 42 -0.72 -5.33 3.57
C ARG A 42 -0.20 -4.02 4.12
N ALA A 43 -0.93 -2.93 3.90
CA ALA A 43 -0.60 -1.63 4.43
C ALA A 43 -0.63 -1.59 5.96
N MET A 44 -1.65 -2.17 6.60
CA MET A 44 -1.71 -2.25 8.07
C MET A 44 -0.53 -3.04 8.64
N VAL A 45 -0.19 -4.19 8.05
CA VAL A 45 0.98 -4.98 8.44
C VAL A 45 2.26 -4.18 8.24
N PHE A 46 2.38 -3.44 7.13
CA PHE A 46 3.50 -2.55 6.86
C PHE A 46 3.66 -1.50 7.97
N TYR A 47 2.57 -0.84 8.39
CA TYR A 47 2.59 0.14 9.47
C TYR A 47 2.86 -0.43 10.87
N GLN A 48 2.72 -1.74 11.04
CA GLN A 48 3.03 -2.44 12.29
C GLN A 48 4.48 -2.96 12.34
N ARG A 49 5.25 -2.77 11.26
CA ARG A 49 6.65 -3.22 11.22
C ARG A 49 7.49 -2.48 12.25
N SER A 50 8.30 -3.23 13.00
CA SER A 50 9.26 -2.68 13.96
C SER A 50 10.37 -1.86 13.31
N ASP A 51 10.69 -2.12 12.04
CA ASP A 51 11.72 -1.42 11.26
C ASP A 51 11.16 -0.30 10.38
N LEU A 52 9.88 0.08 10.56
CA LEU A 52 9.20 1.07 9.71
C LEU A 52 9.93 2.42 9.65
N GLN A 53 10.39 2.92 10.80
CA GLN A 53 11.19 4.16 10.85
C GLN A 53 12.48 4.05 10.04
N GLN A 54 13.17 2.91 10.13
CA GLN A 54 14.39 2.68 9.37
C GLN A 54 14.11 2.66 7.87
N ILE A 55 13.03 1.99 7.44
CA ILE A 55 12.62 1.95 6.02
C ILE A 55 12.41 3.36 5.47
N PHE A 56 11.70 4.22 6.20
CA PHE A 56 11.50 5.61 5.78
C PHE A 56 12.79 6.42 5.77
N ASN A 57 13.62 6.29 6.80
CA ASN A 57 14.89 7.00 6.89
C ASN A 57 15.86 6.59 5.77
N ASP A 58 15.95 5.30 5.47
CA ASP A 58 16.75 4.76 4.37
C ASP A 58 16.26 5.30 3.03
N PHE A 59 14.94 5.28 2.81
CA PHE A 59 14.33 5.82 1.59
C PHE A 59 14.67 7.31 1.40
N VAL A 60 14.44 8.13 2.43
CA VAL A 60 14.76 9.57 2.41
C VAL A 60 16.25 9.81 2.16
N THR A 61 17.12 9.06 2.82
CA THR A 61 18.57 9.22 2.71
C THR A 61 19.06 8.87 1.31
N ASN A 62 18.67 7.69 0.80
CA ASN A 62 19.04 7.25 -0.55
C ASN A 62 18.55 8.23 -1.61
N PHE A 63 17.35 8.78 -1.42
CA PHE A 63 16.77 9.74 -2.34
C PHE A 63 17.51 11.09 -2.35
N LYS A 64 17.93 11.60 -1.17
CA LYS A 64 18.77 12.81 -1.09
C LYS A 64 20.09 12.65 -1.84
N VAL A 65 20.75 11.51 -1.64
CA VAL A 65 22.02 11.20 -2.34
C VAL A 65 21.79 11.10 -3.85
N LEU A 66 20.69 10.48 -4.29
CA LEU A 66 20.33 10.45 -5.72
C LEU A 66 20.07 11.86 -6.26
N ALA A 67 19.37 12.73 -5.53
CA ALA A 67 19.12 14.11 -5.95
C ALA A 67 20.43 14.90 -6.15
N GLU A 68 21.39 14.76 -5.26
CA GLU A 68 22.73 15.36 -5.42
C GLU A 68 23.44 14.80 -6.66
N LYS A 69 23.32 13.50 -6.92
CA LYS A 69 23.87 12.87 -8.12
C LYS A 69 23.23 13.43 -9.40
N ILE A 70 21.92 13.60 -9.40
CA ILE A 70 21.19 14.21 -10.52
C ILE A 70 21.65 15.67 -10.73
N ASN A 71 21.94 16.41 -9.67
CA ASN A 71 22.51 17.76 -9.77
C ASN A 71 23.88 17.79 -10.48
N SER A 72 24.61 16.68 -10.52
CA SER A 72 25.88 16.57 -11.25
C SER A 72 25.72 16.29 -12.75
N LEU A 73 24.51 15.97 -13.22
CA LEU A 73 24.28 15.63 -14.63
C LEU A 73 24.53 16.81 -15.59
N PRO A 74 24.96 16.54 -16.83
CA PRO A 74 24.99 17.52 -17.90
C PRO A 74 23.60 18.13 -18.16
N LEU A 75 23.57 19.39 -18.64
CA LEU A 75 22.31 20.10 -18.89
C LEU A 75 21.35 19.34 -19.84
N ALA A 76 21.90 18.71 -20.89
CA ALA A 76 21.10 17.93 -21.84
C ALA A 76 20.40 16.72 -21.17
N GLU A 77 21.09 16.03 -20.26
CA GLU A 77 20.52 14.91 -19.50
C GLU A 77 19.52 15.41 -18.45
N LYS A 78 19.78 16.56 -17.82
CA LYS A 78 18.82 17.19 -16.89
C LYS A 78 17.51 17.60 -17.57
N GLN A 79 17.58 18.09 -18.80
CA GLN A 79 16.39 18.44 -19.59
C GLN A 79 15.55 17.21 -19.93
N TYR A 80 16.18 16.05 -20.14
CA TYR A 80 15.48 14.79 -20.40
C TYR A 80 14.66 14.32 -19.19
N ILE A 81 15.14 14.54 -17.96
CA ILE A 81 14.48 14.12 -16.71
C ILE A 81 13.68 15.24 -16.02
N SER A 82 13.48 16.41 -16.68
CA SER A 82 13.13 17.65 -15.97
C SER A 82 11.76 17.63 -15.28
N SER A 83 10.82 16.80 -15.73
CA SER A 83 9.51 16.61 -15.06
C SER A 83 9.64 15.92 -13.70
N GLY A 84 10.57 14.97 -13.56
CA GLY A 84 10.90 14.32 -12.29
C GLY A 84 11.70 15.20 -11.35
N TYR A 85 12.61 16.02 -11.90
CA TYR A 85 13.58 16.81 -11.14
C TYR A 85 12.97 17.86 -10.20
N TYR A 86 12.01 18.67 -10.67
CA TYR A 86 11.35 19.70 -9.84
C TYR A 86 10.56 19.11 -8.67
N ASN A 87 10.19 17.83 -8.76
CA ASN A 87 9.44 17.14 -7.74
C ASN A 87 10.31 16.46 -6.68
N LEU A 88 11.63 16.32 -6.90
CA LEU A 88 12.52 15.68 -5.92
C LEU A 88 12.60 16.48 -4.60
N SER A 89 12.59 17.81 -4.69
CA SER A 89 12.63 18.70 -3.53
C SER A 89 11.31 18.71 -2.75
N SER A 90 10.16 18.70 -3.42
CA SER A 90 8.84 18.59 -2.79
C SER A 90 8.62 17.21 -2.15
N LEU A 91 9.13 16.15 -2.79
CA LEU A 91 9.09 14.79 -2.25
C LEU A 91 9.83 14.65 -0.92
N ASN A 92 10.97 15.33 -0.72
CA ASN A 92 11.69 15.29 0.56
C ASN A 92 10.83 15.81 1.73
N MET A 93 10.02 16.85 1.49
CA MET A 93 9.08 17.39 2.48
C MET A 93 7.90 16.42 2.71
N SER A 94 7.34 15.86 1.63
CA SER A 94 6.30 14.83 1.71
C SER A 94 6.76 13.59 2.50
N MET A 95 8.01 13.16 2.31
CA MET A 95 8.53 11.97 2.99
C MET A 95 8.79 12.20 4.47
N THR A 96 9.28 13.39 4.85
CA THR A 96 9.48 13.75 6.26
C THR A 96 8.13 13.77 7.00
N ASN A 97 7.10 14.31 6.35
CA ASN A 97 5.75 14.33 6.89
C ASN A 97 5.19 12.89 7.02
N LEU A 98 5.37 12.06 6.00
CA LEU A 98 4.94 10.67 6.01
C LEU A 98 5.59 9.86 7.14
N ALA A 99 6.90 10.01 7.34
CA ALA A 99 7.62 9.36 8.44
C ALA A 99 7.06 9.78 9.81
N SER A 100 6.86 11.09 10.03
CA SER A 100 6.31 11.60 11.29
C SER A 100 4.86 11.17 11.56
N GLU A 101 4.06 10.99 10.51
CA GLU A 101 2.70 10.47 10.63
C GLU A 101 2.68 8.96 10.84
N ALA A 102 3.66 8.24 10.26
CA ALA A 102 3.85 6.81 10.49
C ALA A 102 4.26 6.47 11.93
N GLU A 103 4.93 7.39 12.64
CA GLU A 103 5.22 7.22 14.06
C GLU A 103 3.97 7.33 14.94
N LYS A 104 2.98 8.11 14.51
CA LYS A 104 1.72 8.33 15.24
C LYS A 104 0.70 7.23 14.99
N LEU A 105 0.98 6.31 14.06
CA LEU A 105 0.05 5.31 13.57
C LEU A 105 -0.33 4.23 14.59
N PRO A 106 0.62 3.62 15.32
CA PRO A 106 0.30 2.61 16.32
C PRO A 106 -0.67 3.13 17.39
N LEU A 107 -0.65 4.44 17.67
CA LEU A 107 -1.50 5.10 18.68
C LEU A 107 -2.93 5.37 18.19
N LYS A 108 -3.20 5.35 16.88
CA LYS A 108 -4.52 5.64 16.29
C LYS A 108 -5.34 4.39 15.96
N LEU A 109 -4.73 3.20 15.97
CA LEU A 109 -5.36 1.93 15.62
C LEU A 109 -6.05 1.26 16.83
N ILE A 110 -7.02 1.94 17.43
CA ILE A 110 -7.83 1.37 18.53
C ILE A 110 -9.07 0.67 17.94
N ILE A 111 -9.07 -0.66 17.95
CA ILE A 111 -10.24 -1.45 17.57
C ILE A 111 -11.30 -1.34 18.67
N LYS A 112 -12.31 -0.50 18.45
CA LYS A 112 -13.43 -0.33 19.40
C LYS A 112 -14.45 -1.47 19.33
N LYS A 113 -14.58 -2.14 18.18
CA LYS A 113 -15.53 -3.25 17.95
C LYS A 113 -14.96 -4.22 16.90
N GLN A 114 -15.16 -5.52 17.11
CA GLN A 114 -14.76 -6.56 16.15
C GLN A 114 -15.84 -6.72 15.07
N SER A 115 -15.79 -5.90 14.02
CA SER A 115 -16.68 -6.04 12.85
C SER A 115 -16.00 -5.54 11.58
N LEU A 116 -16.44 -6.01 10.40
CA LEU A 116 -15.86 -5.58 9.11
C LEU A 116 -16.09 -4.08 8.88
N LYS A 117 -17.23 -3.55 9.32
CA LYS A 117 -17.50 -2.11 9.30
C LYS A 117 -16.49 -1.33 10.14
N SER A 118 -16.26 -1.73 11.39
CA SER A 118 -15.30 -1.04 12.26
C SER A 118 -13.86 -1.17 11.75
N PHE A 119 -13.51 -2.29 11.12
CA PHE A 119 -12.25 -2.44 10.39
C PHE A 119 -12.14 -1.45 9.22
N GLY A 120 -13.21 -1.32 8.42
CA GLY A 120 -13.30 -0.34 7.34
C GLY A 120 -13.18 1.10 7.82
N GLU A 121 -13.81 1.46 8.94
CA GLU A 121 -13.73 2.80 9.54
C GLU A 121 -12.29 3.15 9.98
N ILE A 122 -11.57 2.19 10.57
CA ILE A 122 -10.15 2.36 10.96
C ILE A 122 -9.27 2.59 9.74
N ILE A 123 -9.44 1.74 8.72
CA ILE A 123 -8.78 1.86 7.41
C ILE A 123 -9.06 3.23 6.80
N SER A 124 -10.33 3.63 6.70
CA SER A 124 -10.71 4.85 6.00
C SER A 124 -10.26 6.12 6.71
N ALA A 125 -10.29 6.16 8.04
CA ALA A 125 -9.74 7.28 8.83
C ALA A 125 -8.22 7.41 8.64
N HIS A 126 -7.54 6.28 8.39
CA HIS A 126 -6.11 6.25 8.21
C HIS A 126 -5.67 6.73 6.82
N TYR A 127 -6.39 6.32 5.76
CA TYR A 127 -6.02 6.68 4.40
C TYR A 127 -6.32 8.15 4.06
N LYS A 128 -7.42 8.71 4.57
CA LYS A 128 -7.98 10.00 4.14
C LYS A 128 -7.00 11.19 4.22
N ASP A 129 -6.11 11.21 5.21
CA ASP A 129 -5.33 12.42 5.54
C ASP A 129 -3.80 12.29 5.36
N GLN A 130 -3.24 11.08 5.20
CA GLN A 130 -1.78 10.86 5.37
C GLN A 130 -1.00 10.45 4.12
N LEU A 131 -1.67 9.88 3.11
CA LEU A 131 -1.00 9.19 2.00
C LEU A 131 -1.05 9.93 0.65
N SER A 132 -1.79 11.03 0.56
CA SER A 132 -2.02 11.79 -0.67
C SER A 132 -0.81 12.62 -1.14
N SER A 133 0.29 12.67 -0.39
CA SER A 133 1.44 13.52 -0.69
C SER A 133 2.59 12.82 -1.43
N VAL A 134 2.53 11.50 -1.58
CA VAL A 134 3.59 10.69 -2.20
C VAL A 134 3.19 10.22 -3.59
N ASP A 135 3.86 10.75 -4.61
CA ASP A 135 3.66 10.36 -6.01
C ASP A 135 4.63 9.22 -6.41
N PHE A 136 4.24 7.99 -6.08
CA PHE A 136 5.00 6.78 -6.40
C PHE A 136 5.17 6.56 -7.92
N ASP A 137 4.18 6.96 -8.72
CA ASP A 137 4.19 6.77 -10.17
C ASP A 137 5.24 7.70 -10.80
N LEU A 138 5.30 8.95 -10.33
CA LEU A 138 6.31 9.89 -10.75
C LEU A 138 7.72 9.44 -10.32
N MET A 139 7.90 8.94 -9.10
CA MET A 139 9.20 8.41 -8.65
C MET A 139 9.65 7.25 -9.55
N THR A 140 8.74 6.31 -9.84
CA THR A 140 9.03 5.16 -10.70
C THR A 140 9.40 5.60 -12.11
N THR A 141 8.67 6.57 -12.67
CA THR A 141 8.95 7.15 -13.99
C THR A 141 10.31 7.86 -14.00
N THR A 142 10.61 8.64 -12.96
CA THR A 142 11.91 9.34 -12.85
C THR A 142 13.07 8.34 -12.79
N LEU A 143 12.94 7.26 -12.00
CA LEU A 143 13.95 6.20 -11.96
C LEU A 143 14.10 5.49 -13.31
N HIS A 144 12.99 5.30 -14.03
CA HIS A 144 13.02 4.74 -15.38
C HIS A 144 13.80 5.65 -16.35
N ASP A 145 13.52 6.95 -16.35
CA ASP A 145 14.18 7.92 -17.23
C ASP A 145 15.68 8.03 -16.91
N LEU A 146 16.05 7.96 -15.63
CA LEU A 146 17.44 7.98 -15.19
C LEU A 146 18.27 6.83 -15.78
N LYS A 147 17.66 5.67 -16.08
CA LYS A 147 18.37 4.53 -16.71
C LYS A 147 18.99 4.87 -18.06
N SER A 148 18.46 5.87 -18.75
CA SER A 148 18.95 6.36 -20.05
C SER A 148 20.03 7.45 -19.92
N THR A 149 20.37 7.86 -18.70
CA THR A 149 21.39 8.88 -18.42
C THR A 149 22.74 8.25 -18.09
N SER A 150 23.78 9.07 -18.01
CA SER A 150 25.12 8.66 -17.60
C SER A 150 25.18 8.04 -16.19
N ILE A 151 24.22 8.35 -15.31
CA ILE A 151 24.14 7.81 -13.94
C ILE A 151 23.16 6.64 -13.82
N GLY A 152 22.56 6.17 -14.92
CA GLY A 152 21.48 5.18 -14.88
C GLY A 152 21.82 3.83 -14.26
N ARG A 153 23.12 3.49 -14.15
CA ARG A 153 23.62 2.27 -13.49
C ARG A 153 24.35 2.57 -12.18
N SER A 154 24.18 3.76 -11.63
CA SER A 154 24.89 4.15 -10.42
C SER A 154 24.29 3.47 -9.19
N GLN A 155 25.09 3.37 -8.13
CA GLN A 155 24.66 2.77 -6.87
C GLN A 155 23.49 3.56 -6.25
N GLU A 156 23.46 4.87 -6.45
CA GLU A 156 22.40 5.77 -5.98
C GLU A 156 21.05 5.43 -6.62
N VAL A 157 21.02 5.17 -7.93
CA VAL A 157 19.79 4.74 -8.63
C VAL A 157 19.32 3.40 -8.08
N TYR A 158 20.22 2.42 -7.97
CA TYR A 158 19.91 1.10 -7.42
C TYR A 158 19.38 1.17 -5.97
N ASN A 159 20.02 1.96 -5.12
CA ASN A 159 19.62 2.10 -3.71
C ASN A 159 18.20 2.69 -3.57
N VAL A 160 17.84 3.64 -4.42
CA VAL A 160 16.48 4.19 -4.41
C VAL A 160 15.46 3.18 -4.94
N GLU A 161 15.78 2.40 -5.98
CA GLU A 161 14.91 1.31 -6.45
C GLU A 161 14.64 0.28 -5.34
N GLN A 162 15.69 -0.14 -4.62
CA GLN A 162 15.57 -1.07 -3.50
C GLN A 162 14.76 -0.50 -2.33
N SER A 163 14.94 0.78 -2.01
CA SER A 163 14.14 1.42 -0.97
C SER A 163 12.67 1.61 -1.41
N LEU A 164 12.40 1.85 -2.70
CA LEU A 164 11.05 1.97 -3.25
C LEU A 164 10.31 0.61 -3.20
N GLU A 165 11.00 -0.49 -3.47
CA GLU A 165 10.45 -1.84 -3.36
C GLU A 165 9.96 -2.16 -1.94
N LYS A 166 10.70 -1.70 -0.91
CA LYS A 166 10.28 -1.82 0.49
C LYS A 166 9.02 -1.00 0.82
N LEU A 167 8.71 0.02 0.03
CA LEU A 167 7.50 0.85 0.15
C LEU A 167 6.35 0.38 -0.75
N ASN A 168 6.49 -0.72 -1.50
CA ASN A 168 5.47 -1.18 -2.45
C ASN A 168 4.10 -1.47 -1.76
N ASP A 169 4.13 -2.01 -0.54
CA ASP A 169 2.91 -2.24 0.25
C ASP A 169 2.18 -0.93 0.58
N LEU A 170 2.92 0.17 0.70
CA LEU A 170 2.38 1.50 0.92
C LEU A 170 1.78 2.12 -0.35
N GLN A 171 2.41 1.90 -1.50
CA GLN A 171 1.88 2.29 -2.82
C GLN A 171 0.56 1.57 -3.14
N HIS A 172 0.41 0.33 -2.73
CA HIS A 172 -0.89 -0.35 -2.84
C HIS A 172 -1.95 0.31 -1.96
N ALA A 173 -1.56 0.89 -0.82
CA ALA A 173 -2.44 1.55 0.13
C ALA A 173 -2.92 2.94 -0.33
N THR A 174 -2.04 3.75 -0.94
CA THR A 174 -2.41 5.08 -1.50
C THR A 174 -3.52 4.98 -2.54
N ASN A 175 -3.48 3.94 -3.37
CA ASN A 175 -4.49 3.67 -4.39
C ASN A 175 -5.87 3.27 -3.80
N LEU A 176 -5.91 2.74 -2.57
CA LEU A 176 -7.15 2.36 -1.88
C LEU A 176 -7.95 3.54 -1.36
N ASN A 177 -7.27 4.64 -1.02
CA ASN A 177 -7.87 5.84 -0.45
C ASN A 177 -8.94 6.48 -1.36
N LYS A 178 -9.00 6.06 -2.64
CA LYS A 178 -9.90 6.59 -3.65
C LYS A 178 -11.23 5.82 -3.78
N LEU A 179 -11.46 4.74 -3.03
CA LEU A 179 -12.64 3.87 -3.19
C LEU A 179 -13.46 3.71 -1.90
N ALA A 180 -14.78 3.52 -2.07
CA ALA A 180 -15.79 3.43 -1.01
C ALA A 180 -15.72 2.14 -0.18
N ILE A 181 -14.58 1.87 0.46
CA ILE A 181 -14.32 0.63 1.21
C ILE A 181 -15.23 0.47 2.43
N VAL A 182 -15.57 1.57 3.11
CA VAL A 182 -16.43 1.53 4.31
C VAL A 182 -17.85 1.05 3.97
N PRO A 183 -18.55 1.61 2.96
CA PRO A 183 -19.84 1.08 2.53
C PRO A 183 -19.78 -0.40 2.11
N LEU A 184 -18.73 -0.83 1.41
CA LEU A 184 -18.60 -2.22 0.93
C LEU A 184 -18.40 -3.20 2.09
N LEU A 185 -17.55 -2.85 3.06
CA LEU A 185 -17.33 -3.69 4.24
C LEU A 185 -18.54 -3.72 5.15
N ALA A 186 -19.31 -2.62 5.25
CA ALA A 186 -20.57 -2.61 5.98
C ALA A 186 -21.62 -3.53 5.33
N GLN A 187 -21.74 -3.52 4.01
CA GLN A 187 -22.64 -4.42 3.28
C GLN A 187 -22.24 -5.90 3.46
N ALA A 188 -20.94 -6.19 3.41
CA ALA A 188 -20.44 -7.54 3.70
C ALA A 188 -20.72 -7.96 5.15
N ASP A 189 -20.53 -7.07 6.13
CA ASP A 189 -20.84 -7.32 7.55
C ASP A 189 -22.33 -7.72 7.71
N THR A 190 -23.23 -6.96 7.09
CA THR A 190 -24.67 -7.24 7.08
C THR A 190 -24.98 -8.59 6.43
N PHE A 191 -24.44 -8.83 5.23
CA PHE A 191 -24.66 -10.09 4.50
C PHE A 191 -24.22 -11.30 5.32
N PHE A 192 -23.02 -11.28 5.90
CA PHE A 192 -22.52 -12.41 6.69
C PHE A 192 -23.33 -12.61 7.96
N GLN A 193 -23.71 -11.54 8.66
CA GLN A 193 -24.58 -11.65 9.84
C GLN A 193 -25.92 -12.31 9.49
N GLU A 194 -26.56 -11.88 8.40
CA GLU A 194 -27.83 -12.47 7.94
C GLU A 194 -27.65 -13.92 7.47
N PHE A 195 -26.64 -14.20 6.67
CA PHE A 195 -26.36 -15.53 6.13
C PHE A 195 -26.13 -16.56 7.25
N PHE A 196 -25.21 -16.28 8.19
CA PHE A 196 -24.92 -17.22 9.29
C PHE A 196 -26.06 -17.30 10.31
N TYR A 197 -26.83 -16.23 10.49
CA TYR A 197 -28.05 -16.28 11.30
C TYR A 197 -29.12 -17.18 10.66
N LEU A 198 -29.27 -17.15 9.33
CA LEU A 198 -30.21 -18.02 8.61
C LEU A 198 -29.75 -19.49 8.59
N GLU A 199 -28.46 -19.74 8.39
CA GLU A 199 -27.86 -21.10 8.47
C GLU A 199 -28.07 -21.72 9.86
N SER A 200 -27.78 -21.00 10.94
CA SER A 200 -27.95 -21.51 12.32
C SER A 200 -29.41 -21.82 12.69
N LYS A 201 -30.37 -21.13 12.07
CA LYS A 201 -31.81 -21.45 12.21
C LYS A 201 -32.25 -22.67 11.39
N ASN A 202 -31.55 -22.98 10.31
CA ASN A 202 -31.85 -24.14 9.47
C ASN A 202 -31.25 -25.43 10.04
N GLU A 203 -30.15 -25.35 10.79
CA GLU A 203 -29.57 -26.50 11.52
C GLU A 203 -30.36 -26.92 12.77
N THR A 204 -31.28 -26.07 13.25
CA THR A 204 -32.11 -26.33 14.45
C THR A 204 -33.52 -26.85 14.12
N ARG A 205 -33.78 -27.22 12.86
CA ARG A 205 -34.99 -27.91 12.39
C ARG A 205 -34.69 -29.34 12.00
#